data_AF-A0A7X9E7V1-F1
#
_entry.id   AF-A0A7X9E7V1-F1
#
_cell.length_a   1.000
_cell.length_b   1.000
_cell.length_c   1.000
_cell.angle_alpha   90.00
_cell.angle_beta   90.00
_cell.angle_gamma   90.00
#
_symmetry.space_group_name_H-M   'P 1'
#
loop_
_entity.id
_entity.type
_entity.pdbx_description
1 polymer ?
#
loop_
_entity_poly.entity_id
_entity_poly.type
_entity_poly.pdbx_seq_one_letter_code
_entity_poly.pdbx_strand_id
1 'polypeptide(L)'
;MPVIFKDLTIDEASSLGDEIVTSISGGKSGGIGGKTLKAVKDEEISNSQKKRLKEAEDKIIKSLEHFPKDINKEVNDKNIDKYCSWLIKSLDLGEPFVETKDLDYSQFSAGGPGGQNVNKVANAVLYKHKITGLFANSRDSRNTIENRNHAADSLYEDLKILIDDWRVALSDIPSNKLEDVIRIFIKEVI
;
A
#
# COMPACT_ATOMS: atom_id res chain seq x y z
N MET A 1 7.69 -9.87 -10.94
CA MET A 1 6.30 -9.49 -11.20
C MET A 1 6.28 -8.19 -11.98
N PRO A 2 5.42 -8.06 -13.00
CA PRO A 2 5.16 -6.80 -13.69
C PRO A 2 4.53 -5.78 -12.73
N VAL A 3 4.57 -4.51 -13.14
CA VAL A 3 4.01 -3.37 -12.39
C VAL A 3 2.50 -3.37 -12.56
N ILE A 4 1.78 -3.85 -11.54
CA ILE A 4 0.35 -4.14 -11.60
C ILE A 4 -0.45 -2.86 -11.90
N PHE A 5 -0.07 -1.72 -11.29
CA PHE A 5 -0.76 -0.44 -11.53
C PHE A 5 -0.71 0.02 -12.99
N LYS A 6 0.34 -0.35 -13.74
CA LYS A 6 0.48 0.07 -15.14
C LYS A 6 -0.33 -0.81 -16.08
N ASP A 7 -0.42 -2.10 -15.79
CA ASP A 7 -1.24 -3.05 -16.54
C ASP A 7 -2.75 -2.74 -16.36
N LEU A 8 -3.17 -2.37 -15.14
CA LEU A 8 -4.54 -1.92 -14.82
C LEU A 8 -4.99 -0.69 -15.62
N THR A 9 -4.07 0.23 -15.94
CA THR A 9 -4.38 1.41 -16.77
C THR A 9 -4.45 1.11 -18.27
N ILE A 10 -3.80 0.03 -18.72
CA ILE A 10 -3.69 -0.36 -20.13
C ILE A 10 -4.94 -1.13 -20.57
N ASP A 11 -5.53 -1.95 -19.69
CA ASP A 11 -6.71 -2.74 -20.02
C ASP A 11 -7.99 -1.90 -20.25
N GLU A 12 -8.10 -0.73 -19.60
CA GLU A 12 -9.22 0.19 -19.84
C GLU A 12 -9.07 1.05 -21.11
N ALA A 13 -7.84 1.24 -21.61
CA ALA A 13 -7.64 1.92 -22.90
C ALA A 13 -8.16 1.08 -24.08
N SER A 14 -8.38 -0.22 -23.87
CA SER A 14 -8.85 -1.14 -24.89
C SER A 14 -10.38 -1.35 -24.92
N SER A 15 -11.13 -0.77 -23.97
CA SER A 15 -12.58 -0.96 -23.84
C SER A 15 -13.44 0.24 -24.31
N LEU A 16 -12.85 1.32 -24.80
CA LEU A 16 -13.57 2.48 -25.34
C LEU A 16 -12.81 3.05 -26.55
N GLY A 17 -13.19 2.66 -27.76
CA GLY A 17 -12.80 3.33 -28.99
C GLY A 17 -12.50 2.40 -30.16
N ASP A 18 -13.47 2.30 -31.07
CA ASP A 18 -13.43 1.58 -32.34
C ASP A 18 -12.29 1.99 -33.30
N GLU A 19 -11.93 1.00 -34.11
CA GLU A 19 -11.45 1.06 -35.51
C GLU A 19 -10.57 2.24 -35.96
N ILE A 20 -9.27 1.96 -36.14
CA ILE A 20 -8.57 2.39 -37.36
C ILE A 20 -7.80 1.20 -37.94
N VAL A 21 -8.33 0.70 -39.06
CA VAL A 21 -7.58 -0.05 -40.07
C VAL A 21 -6.49 0.86 -40.66
N THR A 22 -5.25 0.39 -40.72
CA THR A 22 -4.43 0.45 -41.95
C THR A 22 -3.16 -0.38 -41.81
N SER A 23 -3.13 -1.44 -42.61
CA SER A 23 -1.92 -2.15 -43.02
C SER A 23 -0.98 -1.25 -43.82
N ILE A 24 0.30 -1.14 -43.42
CA ILE A 24 1.42 -0.83 -44.34
C ILE A 24 2.61 -1.74 -44.02
N SER A 25 3.15 -2.31 -45.08
CA SER A 25 4.26 -3.25 -45.23
C SER A 25 5.65 -2.61 -45.10
N GLY A 26 6.69 -3.46 -45.01
CA GLY A 26 8.04 -3.13 -45.49
C GLY A 26 9.16 -3.23 -44.45
N GLY A 27 10.02 -4.25 -44.60
CA GLY A 27 11.19 -4.46 -43.74
C GLY A 27 12.40 -3.56 -44.08
N LYS A 28 13.33 -3.45 -43.12
CA LYS A 28 14.78 -3.47 -43.38
C LYS A 28 15.56 -3.59 -42.06
N SER A 29 16.46 -4.57 -42.03
CA SER A 29 17.57 -4.69 -41.10
C SER A 29 18.53 -3.49 -41.26
N GLY A 30 18.99 -2.91 -40.17
CA GLY A 30 19.98 -1.83 -40.22
C GLY A 30 20.47 -1.33 -38.86
N GLY A 31 21.72 -1.67 -38.53
CA GLY A 31 22.60 -0.86 -37.68
C GLY A 31 22.55 -1.10 -36.17
N ILE A 32 23.57 -1.77 -35.63
CA ILE A 32 23.92 -1.69 -34.19
C ILE A 32 24.57 -0.31 -33.98
N GLY A 33 23.74 0.73 -33.89
CA GLY A 33 24.13 2.04 -33.41
C GLY A 33 24.17 2.00 -31.89
N GLY A 34 25.36 2.12 -31.29
CA GLY A 34 25.48 2.33 -29.85
C GLY A 34 24.63 3.53 -29.42
N LYS A 35 23.82 3.36 -28.37
CA LYS A 35 22.91 4.41 -27.87
C LYS A 35 23.70 5.68 -27.55
N THR A 36 23.12 6.85 -27.85
CA THR A 36 23.72 8.14 -27.50
C THR A 36 23.71 8.35 -25.98
N LEU A 37 24.67 9.11 -25.43
CA LEU A 37 24.80 9.37 -23.97
C LEU A 37 23.51 9.93 -23.33
N LYS A 38 22.71 10.69 -24.09
CA LYS A 38 21.40 11.20 -23.64
C LYS A 38 20.38 10.09 -23.50
N ALA A 39 20.26 9.20 -24.50
CA ALA A 39 19.36 8.07 -24.45
C ALA A 39 19.71 7.09 -23.32
N VAL A 40 21.00 6.89 -23.04
CA VAL A 40 21.46 6.05 -21.89
C VAL A 40 21.01 6.66 -20.56
N LYS A 41 21.18 7.98 -20.36
CA LYS A 41 20.72 8.68 -19.15
C LYS A 41 19.20 8.65 -18.99
N ASP A 42 18.46 8.90 -20.06
CA ASP A 42 16.99 8.86 -20.04
C ASP A 42 16.47 7.45 -19.70
N GLU A 43 17.16 6.41 -20.20
CA GLU A 43 16.88 5.01 -19.89
C GLU A 43 17.23 4.66 -18.43
N GLU A 44 18.34 5.14 -17.89
CA GLU A 44 18.70 4.99 -16.47
C GLU A 44 17.66 5.62 -15.55
N ILE A 45 17.18 6.83 -15.88
CA ILE A 45 16.11 7.52 -15.13
C ILE A 45 14.83 6.69 -15.17
N SER A 46 14.41 6.22 -16.36
CA SER A 46 13.22 5.38 -16.51
C SER A 46 13.32 4.09 -15.71
N ASN A 47 14.49 3.44 -15.74
CA ASN A 47 14.74 2.21 -14.98
C ASN A 47 14.72 2.47 -13.46
N SER A 48 15.30 3.59 -13.02
CA SER A 48 15.25 4.01 -11.62
C SER A 48 13.82 4.27 -11.15
N GLN A 49 13.02 4.98 -11.96
CA GLN A 49 11.60 5.23 -11.67
C GLN A 49 10.79 3.93 -11.57
N LYS A 50 10.95 3.03 -12.55
CA LYS A 50 10.29 1.71 -12.53
C LYS A 50 10.68 0.90 -11.28
N LYS A 51 11.95 0.96 -10.89
CA LYS A 51 12.44 0.29 -9.67
C LYS A 51 11.76 0.83 -8.42
N ARG A 52 11.70 2.17 -8.28
CA ARG A 52 11.05 2.83 -7.12
C ARG A 52 9.58 2.47 -7.02
N LEU A 53 8.87 2.46 -8.15
CA LEU A 53 7.46 2.15 -8.19
C LEU A 53 7.19 0.69 -7.82
N LYS A 54 8.01 -0.23 -8.34
CA LYS A 54 7.95 -1.64 -7.95
C LYS A 54 8.23 -1.86 -6.45
N GLU A 55 9.23 -1.16 -5.90
CA GLU A 55 9.51 -1.22 -4.46
C GLU A 55 8.33 -0.71 -3.61
N ALA A 56 7.65 0.35 -4.06
CA ALA A 56 6.45 0.84 -3.40
C ALA A 56 5.29 -0.17 -3.49
N GLU A 57 5.06 -0.76 -4.67
CA GLU A 57 4.06 -1.83 -4.86
C GLU A 57 4.32 -3.03 -3.94
N ASP A 58 5.55 -3.52 -3.88
CA ASP A 58 5.93 -4.66 -3.04
C ASP A 58 5.63 -4.37 -1.54
N LYS A 59 5.88 -3.14 -1.08
CA LYS A 59 5.55 -2.73 0.29
C LYS A 59 4.05 -2.60 0.52
N ILE A 60 3.31 -2.05 -0.43
CA ILE A 60 1.84 -1.95 -0.37
C ILE A 60 1.25 -3.36 -0.26
N ILE A 61 1.67 -4.29 -1.12
CA ILE A 61 1.22 -5.69 -1.10
C ILE A 61 1.49 -6.31 0.28
N LYS A 62 2.70 -6.12 0.81
CA LYS A 62 3.06 -6.59 2.16
C LYS A 62 2.16 -6.00 3.25
N SER A 63 1.80 -4.72 3.13
CA SER A 63 0.86 -4.09 4.08
C SER A 63 -0.54 -4.72 3.98
N LEU A 64 -1.00 -5.02 2.76
CA LEU A 64 -2.30 -5.61 2.47
C LEU A 64 -2.42 -7.07 2.94
N GLU A 65 -1.32 -7.77 3.23
CA GLU A 65 -1.36 -9.08 3.90
C GLU A 65 -2.15 -9.05 5.22
N HIS A 66 -2.15 -7.89 5.90
CA HIS A 66 -2.83 -7.69 7.18
C HIS A 66 -4.27 -7.23 7.03
N PHE A 67 -4.74 -6.98 5.81
CA PHE A 67 -6.08 -6.50 5.53
C PHE A 67 -7.15 -7.37 6.23
N PRO A 68 -8.23 -6.78 6.78
CA PRO A 68 -9.29 -7.53 7.45
C PRO A 68 -10.10 -8.38 6.44
N LYS A 69 -9.56 -9.55 6.10
CA LYS A 69 -10.24 -10.54 5.26
C LYS A 69 -11.37 -11.21 6.02
N ASP A 70 -12.50 -11.41 5.35
CA ASP A 70 -13.64 -12.15 5.88
C ASP A 70 -14.07 -13.23 4.88
N ILE A 71 -14.61 -14.34 5.38
CA ILE A 71 -15.14 -15.44 4.55
C ILE A 71 -16.35 -14.94 3.74
N ASN A 72 -17.12 -14.00 4.30
CA ASN A 72 -18.25 -13.41 3.61
C ASN A 72 -17.78 -12.34 2.60
N LYS A 73 -18.01 -12.63 1.31
CA LYS A 73 -17.66 -11.74 0.20
C LYS A 73 -18.26 -10.33 0.34
N GLU A 74 -19.51 -10.20 0.80
CA GLU A 74 -20.15 -8.89 0.96
C GLU A 74 -19.49 -8.05 2.06
N VAL A 75 -19.02 -8.71 3.13
CA VAL A 75 -18.26 -8.05 4.20
C VAL A 75 -16.88 -7.64 3.68
N ASN A 76 -16.23 -8.48 2.88
CA ASN A 76 -14.95 -8.17 2.27
C ASN A 76 -15.06 -6.97 1.30
N ASP A 77 -16.06 -6.95 0.42
CA ASP A 77 -16.31 -5.82 -0.48
C ASP A 77 -16.54 -4.52 0.33
N LYS A 78 -17.30 -4.57 1.42
CA LYS A 78 -17.47 -3.43 2.34
C LYS A 78 -16.16 -2.99 3.00
N ASN A 79 -15.27 -3.92 3.33
CA ASN A 79 -13.97 -3.58 3.91
C ASN A 79 -13.07 -2.91 2.85
N ILE A 80 -13.14 -3.34 1.59
CA ILE A 80 -12.41 -2.72 0.48
C ILE A 80 -12.92 -1.30 0.28
N ASP A 81 -14.24 -1.09 0.28
CA ASP A 81 -14.83 0.25 0.13
C ASP A 81 -14.42 1.20 1.27
N LYS A 82 -14.37 0.69 2.50
CA LYS A 82 -13.85 1.46 3.65
C LYS A 82 -12.37 1.81 3.47
N TYR A 83 -11.55 0.86 3.00
CA TYR A 83 -10.13 1.09 2.75
C TYR A 83 -9.93 2.14 1.65
N CYS A 84 -10.64 2.04 0.52
CA CYS A 84 -10.56 3.03 -0.56
C CYS A 84 -10.96 4.42 -0.07
N SER A 85 -12.08 4.53 0.65
CA SER A 85 -12.55 5.80 1.22
C SER A 85 -11.54 6.41 2.18
N TRP A 86 -10.93 5.59 3.04
CA TRP A 86 -9.89 6.01 3.98
C TRP A 86 -8.61 6.47 3.26
N LEU A 87 -8.17 5.71 2.25
CA LEU A 87 -6.95 5.99 1.52
C LEU A 87 -7.08 7.30 0.74
N ILE A 88 -8.16 7.50 -0.01
CA ILE A 88 -8.41 8.74 -0.77
C ILE A 88 -8.41 9.94 0.19
N LYS A 89 -9.14 9.84 1.30
CA LYS A 89 -9.18 10.91 2.31
C LYS A 89 -7.80 11.21 2.90
N SER A 90 -6.98 10.19 3.15
CA SER A 90 -5.62 10.35 3.67
C SER A 90 -4.68 10.96 2.62
N LEU A 91 -4.81 10.57 1.35
CA LEU A 91 -4.05 11.14 0.24
C LEU A 91 -4.40 12.62 0.01
N ASP A 92 -5.68 12.98 0.08
CA ASP A 92 -6.16 14.36 -0.04
C ASP A 92 -5.63 15.24 1.10
N LEU A 93 -5.56 14.70 2.32
CA LEU A 93 -5.03 15.40 3.49
C LEU A 93 -3.48 15.47 3.47
N GLY A 94 -2.83 14.49 2.83
CA GLY A 94 -1.38 14.33 2.81
C GLY A 94 -0.80 13.65 4.06
N GLU A 95 -1.65 13.13 4.94
CA GLU A 95 -1.29 12.38 6.15
C GLU A 95 -2.35 11.32 6.46
N PRO A 96 -2.04 10.30 7.28
CA PRO A 96 -3.01 9.26 7.64
C PRO A 96 -4.24 9.84 8.35
N PHE A 97 -5.42 9.63 7.78
CA PHE A 97 -6.68 9.96 8.44
C PHE A 97 -7.01 8.89 9.48
N VAL A 98 -6.88 9.19 10.77
CA VAL A 98 -7.12 8.22 11.85
C VAL A 98 -8.21 8.72 12.80
N GLU A 99 -9.26 7.92 12.98
CA GLU A 99 -10.30 8.16 13.98
C GLU A 99 -10.23 7.12 15.10
N THR A 100 -10.56 7.52 16.32
CA THR A 100 -10.50 6.63 17.50
C THR A 100 -11.38 5.39 17.38
N LYS A 101 -12.51 5.49 16.65
CA LYS A 101 -13.43 4.36 16.40
C LYS A 101 -12.81 3.27 15.52
N ASP A 102 -11.86 3.66 14.67
CA ASP A 102 -11.19 2.77 13.71
C ASP A 102 -9.92 2.15 14.30
N LEU A 103 -9.60 2.46 15.57
CA LEU A 103 -8.54 1.83 16.32
C LEU A 103 -9.10 0.76 17.26
N ASP A 104 -8.48 -0.41 17.24
CA ASP A 104 -8.62 -1.43 18.27
C ASP A 104 -7.44 -1.39 19.22
N TYR A 105 -7.74 -1.50 20.50
CA TYR A 105 -6.78 -1.47 21.59
C TYR A 105 -6.89 -2.76 22.39
N SER A 106 -5.75 -3.44 22.56
CA SER A 106 -5.65 -4.66 23.35
C SER A 106 -4.47 -4.59 24.32
N GLN A 107 -4.67 -5.03 25.55
CA GLN A 107 -3.62 -5.22 26.54
C GLN A 107 -3.33 -6.72 26.70
N PHE A 108 -2.07 -7.08 26.87
CA PHE A 108 -1.66 -8.46 27.09
C PHE A 108 -0.43 -8.56 27.99
N SER A 109 -0.18 -9.74 28.55
CA SER A 109 1.03 -10.01 29.34
C SER A 109 2.23 -10.20 28.42
N ALA A 110 3.33 -9.53 28.71
CA ALA A 110 4.57 -9.69 27.95
C ALA A 110 5.14 -11.10 28.14
N GLY A 111 4.87 -12.00 27.20
CA GLY A 111 5.43 -13.36 27.21
C GLY A 111 6.96 -13.33 26.99
N GLY A 112 7.72 -13.93 27.89
CA GLY A 112 9.18 -14.08 27.76
C GLY A 112 9.85 -14.68 29.00
N PRO A 113 11.18 -14.88 28.98
CA PRO A 113 11.96 -15.41 30.13
C PRO A 113 12.07 -14.43 31.31
N GLY A 114 11.16 -13.47 31.42
CA GLY A 114 11.06 -12.57 32.57
C GLY A 114 10.52 -13.31 33.79
N GLY A 115 11.04 -12.98 34.97
CA GLY A 115 10.63 -13.59 36.23
C GLY A 115 9.14 -13.43 36.54
N GLN A 116 8.73 -13.96 37.70
CA GLN A 116 7.33 -14.12 38.10
C GLN A 116 6.45 -12.85 37.99
N ASN A 117 7.03 -11.65 38.07
CA ASN A 117 6.30 -10.38 37.94
C ASN A 117 6.02 -9.97 36.48
N VAL A 118 6.94 -10.26 35.54
CA VAL A 118 6.83 -9.86 34.12
C VAL A 118 5.73 -10.65 33.41
N ASN A 119 5.61 -11.94 33.72
CA ASN A 119 4.58 -12.81 33.12
C ASN A 119 3.18 -12.60 33.72
N LYS A 120 3.06 -11.90 34.85
CA LYS A 120 1.78 -11.69 35.56
C LYS A 120 1.11 -10.35 35.24
N VAL A 121 1.87 -9.32 34.89
CA VAL A 121 1.32 -7.98 34.66
C VAL A 121 1.06 -7.76 33.16
N ALA A 122 -0.19 -7.45 32.82
CA ALA A 122 -0.62 -7.12 31.45
C ALA A 122 -0.23 -5.68 31.09
N ASN A 123 1.08 -5.43 30.97
CA ASN A 123 1.62 -4.11 30.64
C ASN A 123 1.88 -3.90 29.14
N ALA A 124 1.91 -4.97 28.34
CA ALA A 124 2.11 -4.87 26.90
C ALA A 124 0.82 -4.41 26.22
N VAL A 125 0.97 -3.59 25.19
CA VAL A 125 -0.14 -3.00 24.44
C VAL A 125 0.00 -3.36 22.97
N LEU A 126 -1.13 -3.61 22.32
CA LEU A 126 -1.27 -3.69 20.87
C LEU A 126 -2.33 -2.71 20.41
N TYR A 127 -1.98 -1.87 19.45
CA TYR A 127 -2.92 -1.05 18.68
C TYR A 127 -3.05 -1.62 17.28
N LYS A 128 -4.28 -1.69 16.78
CA LYS A 128 -4.58 -2.12 15.41
C LYS A 128 -5.48 -1.10 14.74
N HIS A 129 -5.14 -0.70 13.53
CA HIS A 129 -6.04 0.07 12.69
C HIS A 129 -6.97 -0.90 11.95
N LYS A 130 -8.28 -0.79 12.20
CA LYS A 130 -9.29 -1.74 11.70
C LYS A 130 -9.36 -1.79 10.18
N ILE A 131 -9.21 -0.63 9.53
CA ILE A 131 -9.41 -0.49 8.10
C ILE A 131 -8.25 -1.12 7.32
N THR A 132 -7.01 -0.79 7.69
CA THR A 132 -5.82 -1.34 7.01
C THR A 132 -5.41 -2.70 7.57
N GLY A 133 -5.80 -3.01 8.81
CA GLY A 133 -5.40 -4.19 9.53
C GLY A 133 -3.98 -4.16 10.10
N LEU A 134 -3.20 -3.10 9.81
CA LEU A 134 -1.88 -2.87 10.40
C LEU A 134 -1.99 -2.72 11.92
N PHE A 135 -0.98 -3.20 12.62
CA PHE A 135 -0.90 -3.13 14.07
C PHE A 135 0.52 -2.90 14.52
N ALA A 136 0.66 -2.21 15.64
CA ALA A 136 1.92 -2.05 16.34
C ALA A 136 1.74 -2.45 17.80
N ASN A 137 2.78 -3.01 18.40
CA ASN A 137 2.80 -3.35 19.81
C ASN A 137 3.97 -2.67 20.52
N SER A 138 3.84 -2.46 21.82
CA SER A 138 4.93 -2.00 22.66
C SER A 138 4.87 -2.68 24.02
N ARG A 139 6.05 -3.06 24.51
CA ARG A 139 6.27 -3.79 25.75
C ARG A 139 7.56 -3.36 26.47
N ASP A 140 8.09 -2.20 26.09
CA ASP A 140 9.43 -1.75 26.48
C ASP A 140 9.45 -1.23 27.92
N SER A 141 8.35 -0.60 28.35
CA SER A 141 8.19 -0.07 29.70
C SER A 141 7.37 -0.99 30.60
N ARG A 142 7.54 -0.80 31.91
CA ARG A 142 6.66 -1.38 32.94
C ARG A 142 5.32 -0.63 33.00
N ASN A 143 5.25 0.59 32.46
CA ASN A 143 4.08 1.45 32.48
C ASN A 143 3.23 1.24 31.21
N THR A 144 1.98 0.82 31.40
CA THR A 144 1.03 0.58 30.31
C THR A 144 0.70 1.85 29.51
N ILE A 145 0.75 3.04 30.13
CA ILE A 145 0.45 4.31 29.44
C ILE A 145 1.58 4.69 28.49
N GLU A 146 2.83 4.47 28.90
CA GLU A 146 3.99 4.69 28.02
C GLU A 146 3.95 3.71 26.83
N ASN A 147 3.73 2.42 27.09
CA ASN A 147 3.57 1.42 26.03
C ASN A 147 2.39 1.75 25.10
N ARG A 148 1.31 2.34 25.63
CA ARG A 148 0.18 2.81 24.83
C ARG A 148 0.60 3.90 23.85
N ASN A 149 1.28 4.93 24.32
CA ASN A 149 1.72 6.04 23.47
C ASN A 149 2.71 5.55 22.41
N HIS A 150 3.69 4.73 22.81
CA HIS A 150 4.66 4.17 21.86
C HIS A 150 4.01 3.32 20.78
N ALA A 151 3.09 2.42 21.15
CA ALA A 151 2.38 1.61 20.15
C ALA A 151 1.50 2.45 19.22
N ALA A 152 0.88 3.54 19.72
CA ALA A 152 0.11 4.45 18.89
C ALA A 152 1.00 5.24 17.92
N ASP A 153 2.13 5.76 18.38
CA ASP A 153 3.11 6.50 17.57
C ASP A 153 3.71 5.60 16.47
N SER A 154 4.09 4.36 16.83
CA SER A 154 4.60 3.38 15.86
C SER A 154 3.55 3.03 14.80
N LEU A 155 2.29 2.80 15.21
CA LEU A 155 1.22 2.53 14.25
C LEU A 155 0.99 3.71 13.31
N TYR A 156 1.04 4.95 13.82
CA TYR A 156 0.86 6.14 13.00
C TYR A 156 1.99 6.28 11.97
N GLU A 157 3.24 6.02 12.35
CA GLU A 157 4.38 6.05 11.42
C GLU A 157 4.26 4.97 10.33
N ASP A 158 3.84 3.75 10.69
CA ASP A 158 3.60 2.68 9.71
C ASP A 158 2.51 3.08 8.70
N LEU A 159 1.42 3.72 9.17
CA LEU A 159 0.36 4.24 8.29
C LEU A 159 0.89 5.36 7.40
N LYS A 160 1.75 6.24 7.91
CA LYS A 160 2.34 7.32 7.13
C LYS A 160 3.21 6.80 5.99
N ILE A 161 4.06 5.82 6.28
CA ILE A 161 4.88 5.14 5.27
C ILE A 161 3.97 4.51 4.20
N LEU A 162 2.88 3.86 4.61
CA LEU A 162 1.90 3.30 3.69
C LEU A 162 1.30 4.36 2.75
N ILE A 163 0.89 5.52 3.28
CA ILE A 163 0.35 6.62 2.48
C ILE A 163 1.41 7.15 1.50
N ASP A 164 2.67 7.28 1.93
CA ASP A 164 3.77 7.72 1.07
C ASP A 164 4.05 6.71 -0.06
N ASP A 165 4.05 5.41 0.23
CA ASP A 165 4.20 4.36 -0.79
C ASP A 165 3.04 4.39 -1.79
N TRP A 166 1.78 4.53 -1.32
CA TRP A 166 0.62 4.72 -2.20
C TRP A 166 0.72 5.97 -3.05
N ARG A 167 1.23 7.08 -2.51
CA ARG A 167 1.43 8.32 -3.25
C ARG A 167 2.44 8.15 -4.38
N VAL A 168 3.50 7.37 -4.15
CA VAL A 168 4.47 7.01 -5.19
C VAL A 168 3.84 6.12 -6.25
N ALA A 169 3.06 5.12 -5.85
CA ALA A 169 2.40 4.19 -6.78
C ALA A 169 1.34 4.88 -7.65
N LEU A 170 0.62 5.85 -7.09
CA LEU A 170 -0.50 6.54 -7.74
C LEU A 170 -0.10 7.85 -8.44
N SER A 171 1.20 8.19 -8.51
CA SER A 171 1.65 9.50 -9.00
C SER A 171 1.24 9.81 -10.44
N ASP A 172 1.12 8.78 -11.27
CA ASP A 172 0.82 8.89 -12.69
C ASP A 172 -0.69 8.71 -13.00
N ILE A 173 -1.52 8.45 -11.99
CA ILE A 173 -2.94 8.11 -12.15
C ILE A 173 -3.80 9.38 -11.95
N PRO A 174 -4.73 9.68 -12.88
CA PRO A 174 -5.58 10.86 -12.75
C PRO A 174 -6.63 10.67 -11.64
N SER A 175 -6.99 11.76 -10.96
CA SER A 175 -7.86 11.73 -9.78
C SER A 175 -9.21 11.05 -9.99
N ASN A 176 -9.78 11.15 -11.20
CA ASN A 176 -11.07 10.56 -11.54
C ASN A 176 -11.05 9.03 -11.67
N LYS A 177 -9.87 8.40 -11.71
CA LYS A 177 -9.70 6.94 -11.81
C LYS A 177 -9.10 6.31 -10.56
N LEU A 178 -8.72 7.12 -9.56
CA LEU A 178 -8.02 6.62 -8.38
C LEU A 178 -8.81 5.54 -7.63
N GLU A 179 -10.11 5.78 -7.39
CA GLU A 179 -10.93 4.84 -6.63
C GLU A 179 -11.01 3.46 -7.32
N ASP A 180 -11.25 3.45 -8.62
CA ASP A 180 -11.39 2.21 -9.40
C ASP A 180 -10.06 1.45 -9.43
N VAL A 181 -8.96 2.14 -9.71
CA VAL A 181 -7.62 1.52 -9.77
C VAL A 181 -7.23 0.93 -8.40
N ILE A 182 -7.45 1.66 -7.31
CA ILE A 182 -7.18 1.17 -5.95
C ILE A 182 -8.06 -0.05 -5.65
N ARG A 183 -9.37 0.04 -5.94
CA ARG A 183 -10.32 -1.05 -5.66
C ARG A 183 -9.96 -2.31 -6.42
N ILE A 184 -9.62 -2.20 -7.72
CA ILE A 184 -9.24 -3.36 -8.52
C ILE A 184 -7.93 -3.95 -7.99
N PHE A 185 -6.92 -3.12 -7.75
CA PHE A 185 -5.64 -3.57 -7.21
C PHE A 185 -5.81 -4.36 -5.89
N ILE A 186 -6.61 -3.83 -4.96
CA ILE A 186 -6.86 -4.52 -3.68
C ILE A 186 -7.58 -5.86 -3.92
N LYS A 187 -8.55 -5.90 -4.83
CA LYS A 187 -9.29 -7.15 -5.17
C LYS A 187 -8.40 -8.20 -5.84
N GLU A 188 -7.38 -7.80 -6.58
CA GLU A 188 -6.42 -8.74 -7.19
C GLU A 188 -5.44 -9.31 -6.19
N VAL A 189 -5.08 -8.53 -5.16
CA VAL A 189 -4.10 -8.93 -4.13
C VAL A 189 -4.73 -9.81 -3.05
N ILE A 190 -6.02 -9.62 -2.73
CA ILE A 190 -6.68 -10.20 -1.55
C ILE A 190 -7.44 -11.49 -1.84
#